data_AF-A0AAP6B4X5-F1
#
_entry.id   AF-A0AAP6B4X5-F1
#
_cell.length_a   1.000
_cell.length_b   1.000
_cell.length_c   1.000
_cell.angle_alpha   90.00
_cell.angle_beta   90.00
_cell.angle_gamma   90.00
#
_symmetry.space_group_name_H-M   'P 1'
#
loop_
_entity.id
_entity.type
_entity.pdbx_description
1 polymer ?
#
loop_
_entity_poly.entity_id
_entity_poly.type
_entity_poly.pdbx_seq_one_letter_code
_entity_poly.pdbx_strand_id
1 'polypeptide(L)' 'MEIENTPENIKRLRKKIGLTQKECAEMFGMTARSWRRKEEPTGTVSGSKLSPVEFEYILLLAGEHPEYVLSKRDA' A
#
# COMPACT_ATOMS: atom_id res chain seq x y z
N MET A 1 -2.34 8.77 14.75
CA MET A 1 -1.20 7.85 14.59
C MET A 1 -0.70 8.05 13.17
N GLU A 2 0.51 8.57 12.99
CA GLU A 2 1.11 8.65 11.65
C GLU A 2 1.59 7.25 11.26
N ILE A 3 1.01 6.67 10.22
CA ILE A 3 1.46 5.38 9.70
C ILE A 3 2.59 5.68 8.73
N GLU A 4 3.78 5.20 9.01
CA GLU A 4 4.93 5.44 8.14
C GLU A 4 4.94 4.48 6.94
N ASN A 5 5.47 4.96 5.82
CA ASN A 5 5.67 4.20 4.57
C ASN A 5 6.86 3.24 4.71
N THR A 6 6.66 2.20 5.53
CA THR A 6 7.59 1.10 5.76
C THR A 6 7.09 -0.17 5.07
N PRO A 7 8.00 -1.08 4.64
CA PRO A 7 7.62 -2.35 4.04
C PRO A 7 6.65 -3.18 4.90
N GLU A 8 6.82 -3.11 6.23
CA GLU A 8 5.98 -3.78 7.21
C GLU A 8 4.55 -3.22 7.20
N ASN A 9 4.41 -1.89 7.18
CA ASN A 9 3.11 -1.24 7.11
C ASN A 9 2.42 -1.49 5.76
N ILE A 10 3.16 -1.45 4.64
CA ILE A 10 2.61 -1.76 3.31
C ILE A 10 2.03 -3.18 3.30
N LYS A 11 2.77 -4.15 3.84
CA LYS A 11 2.31 -5.54 3.95
C LYS A 11 1.10 -5.68 4.89
N ARG A 12 1.07 -4.95 5.99
CA ARG A 12 -0.07 -4.91 6.93
C ARG A 12 -1.32 -4.35 6.25
N LEU A 13 -1.20 -3.21 5.58
CA LEU A 13 -2.29 -2.53 4.88
C LEU A 13 -2.85 -3.40 3.75
N ARG A 14 -1.99 -4.02 2.92
CA ARG A 14 -2.44 -4.97 1.89
C ARG A 14 -3.28 -6.10 2.49
N LYS A 15 -2.78 -6.73 3.56
CA LYS A 15 -3.50 -7.82 4.23
C LYS A 15 -4.83 -7.35 4.79
N LYS A 16 -4.91 -6.12 5.30
CA LYS A 16 -6.15 -5.53 5.82
C LYS A 16 -7.20 -5.30 4.72
N ILE A 17 -6.77 -4.88 3.53
CA ILE A 17 -7.67 -4.73 2.37
C ILE A 17 -8.09 -6.12 1.82
N GLY A 18 -7.43 -7.20 2.25
CA GLY A 18 -7.74 -8.56 1.81
C GLY A 18 -7.19 -8.91 0.42
N LEU A 19 -6.28 -8.10 -0.11
CA LEU A 19 -5.74 -8.27 -1.46
C LEU A 19 -4.48 -9.14 -1.47
N THR A 20 -4.33 -9.93 -2.53
CA THR A 20 -3.06 -10.59 -2.84
C THR A 20 -2.02 -9.59 -3.36
N GLN A 21 -0.75 -9.96 -3.36
CA GLN A 21 0.32 -9.13 -3.94
C GLN A 21 0.08 -8.83 -5.43
N LYS A 22 -0.53 -9.77 -6.16
CA LYS A 22 -0.84 -9.61 -7.59
C LYS A 22 -1.97 -8.60 -7.80
N GLU A 23 -3.07 -8.74 -7.06
CA GLU A 23 -4.22 -7.82 -7.16
C GLU A 23 -3.84 -6.41 -6.72
N CYS A 24 -3.04 -6.25 -5.66
CA CYS A 24 -2.48 -4.95 -5.31
C CYS A 24 -1.59 -4.41 -6.43
N ALA A 25 -0.69 -5.21 -6.98
CA ALA A 25 0.17 -4.74 -8.07
C ALA A 25 -0.66 -4.25 -9.27
N GLU A 26 -1.68 -5.00 -9.68
CA GLU A 26 -2.61 -4.63 -10.75
C GLU A 26 -3.37 -3.34 -10.44
N MET A 27 -3.88 -3.19 -9.21
CA MET A 27 -4.58 -1.99 -8.75
C MET A 27 -3.70 -0.74 -8.78
N PHE A 28 -2.42 -0.91 -8.47
CA PHE A 28 -1.43 0.17 -8.49
C PHE A 28 -0.72 0.32 -9.85
N GLY A 29 -1.16 -0.41 -10.89
CA GLY A 29 -0.61 -0.31 -12.24
C GLY A 29 0.85 -0.77 -12.35
N MET A 30 1.29 -1.69 -11.49
CA MET A 30 2.67 -2.20 -11.47
C MET A 30 2.74 -3.73 -11.55
N THR A 31 3.95 -4.24 -11.76
CA THR A 31 4.17 -5.70 -11.77
C THR A 31 4.17 -6.26 -10.35
N ALA A 32 3.74 -7.52 -10.17
CA ALA A 32 3.81 -8.21 -8.88
C ALA A 32 5.23 -8.26 -8.29
N ARG A 33 6.25 -8.28 -9.15
CA ARG A 33 7.66 -8.19 -8.75
C ARG A 33 7.99 -6.81 -8.16
N SER A 34 7.52 -5.73 -8.78
CA SER A 34 7.67 -4.37 -8.26
C SER A 34 7.00 -4.24 -6.89
N TRP A 35 5.77 -4.77 -6.74
CA TRP A 35 5.06 -4.76 -5.46
C TRP A 35 5.81 -5.53 -4.38
N ARG A 36 6.29 -6.74 -4.68
CA ARG A 36 7.06 -7.56 -3.74
C ARG A 36 8.28 -6.83 -3.18
N ARG A 37 9.01 -6.10 -4.04
CA ARG A 37 10.15 -5.26 -3.60
C ARG A 37 9.77 -4.16 -2.62
N LYS A 38 8.54 -3.64 -2.69
CA LYS A 38 8.05 -2.64 -1.73
C LYS A 38 7.72 -3.25 -0.36
N GLU A 39 7.43 -4.55 -0.30
CA GLU A 39 7.22 -5.31 0.94
C GLU A 39 8.52 -5.95 1.50
N GLU A 40 9.64 -5.85 0.77
CA GLU A 40 10.93 -6.39 1.20
C GLU A 40 11.60 -5.46 2.23
N PRO A 41 12.27 -6.02 3.26
CA PRO A 41 12.98 -5.22 4.25
C PRO A 41 14.04 -4.31 3.61
N THR A 42 14.17 -3.09 4.12
CA THR A 42 15.23 -2.15 3.74
C THR A 42 16.61 -2.73 4.09
N GLY A 43 17.30 -3.27 3.08
CA GLY A 43 18.62 -3.91 3.22
C GLY A 43 19.11 -4.53 1.91
N THR A 44 18.21 -4.89 1.01
CA THR A 44 18.50 -5.11 -0.40
C THR A 44 18.52 -3.77 -1.14
N VAL A 45 19.45 -3.62 -2.09
CA VAL A 45 19.85 -2.40 -2.82
C VAL A 45 18.69 -1.62 -3.51
N SER A 46 17.44 -2.08 -3.42
CA SER A 46 16.25 -1.38 -3.92
C SER A 46 15.02 -1.49 -2.99
N GLY A 47 15.14 -1.10 -1.73
CA GLY A 47 14.00 -0.86 -0.85
C GLY A 47 13.18 0.36 -1.31
N SER A 48 12.47 0.23 -2.43
CA SER A 48 11.65 1.31 -2.98
C SER A 48 10.40 1.47 -2.12
N LYS A 49 10.33 2.57 -1.36
CA LYS A 49 9.11 3.01 -0.69
C LYS A 49 7.99 3.23 -1.73
N LEU A 50 6.73 3.11 -1.32
CA LEU A 50 5.64 3.65 -2.14
C LEU A 50 5.87 5.15 -2.33
N SER A 51 5.44 5.72 -3.45
CA SER A 51 5.34 7.18 -3.55
C SER A 51 4.35 7.68 -2.49
N PRO A 52 4.44 8.95 -2.06
CA PRO A 52 3.48 9.52 -1.10
C PRO A 52 2.04 9.29 -1.54
N VAL A 53 1.73 9.49 -2.83
CA VAL A 53 0.38 9.30 -3.38
C VAL A 53 -0.07 7.85 -3.32
N GLU A 54 0.79 6.91 -3.69
CA GLU A 54 0.47 5.47 -3.59
C GLU A 54 0.21 5.07 -2.13
N PHE A 55 0.96 5.65 -1.19
CA PHE A 55 0.82 5.36 0.22
C PHE A 55 -0.49 5.91 0.80
N GLU A 56 -0.85 7.16 0.50
CA GLU A 56 -2.16 7.71 0.88
C GLU A 56 -3.31 6.90 0.28
N TYR A 57 -3.16 6.44 -0.96
CA TYR A 57 -4.17 5.62 -1.61
C TYR A 57 -4.37 4.27 -0.91
N ILE A 58 -3.31 3.55 -0.54
CA ILE A 58 -3.47 2.29 0.21
C ILE A 58 -4.04 2.53 1.61
N LEU A 59 -3.70 3.65 2.27
CA LEU A 59 -4.29 4.03 3.55
C LEU A 59 -5.79 4.28 3.42
N LEU A 60 -6.22 4.98 2.37
CA LEU A 60 -7.63 5.21 2.04
C LEU A 60 -8.38 3.89 1.84
N LEU A 61 -7.82 2.98 1.04
CA LEU A 61 -8.40 1.66 0.79
C LEU A 61 -8.48 0.81 2.07
N ALA A 62 -7.49 0.92 2.95
CA ALA A 62 -7.46 0.23 4.24
C ALA A 62 -8.35 0.90 5.31
N GLY A 63 -8.90 2.08 5.04
CA GLY A 63 -9.65 2.88 6.00
C GLY A 63 -8.80 3.37 7.18
N GLU A 64 -7.49 3.55 6.97
CA GLU A 64 -6.54 4.03 7.98
C GLU A 64 -5.92 5.39 7.64
N HIS A 65 -6.43 6.06 6.61
CA HIS A 65 -5.95 7.39 6.25
C HIS A 65 -6.29 8.40 7.36
N PRO A 66 -5.32 9.22 7.80
CA PRO A 66 -5.52 10.13 8.94
C PRO A 66 -6.60 11.19 8.70
N GLU A 67 -6.68 11.73 7.48
CA GLU A 67 -7.59 12.85 7.16
C GLU A 67 -8.84 12.48 6.34
N TYR A 68 -8.86 11.33 5.66
CA TYR A 68 -9.88 11.02 4.67
C TYR A 68 -10.44 9.60 4.87
N VAL A 69 -11.68 9.39 4.46
CA VAL A 69 -12.33 8.07 4.44
C VAL A 69 -12.82 7.77 3.03
N LEU A 70 -12.60 6.54 2.57
CA LEU A 70 -13.12 6.10 1.28
C LEU A 70 -14.64 5.87 1.40
N SER A 71 -15.43 6.70 0.73
CA SER A 71 -16.88 6.56 0.62
C SER A 71 -17.28 6.09 -0.78
N LYS A 72 -18.30 5.23 -0.87
CA LYS A 72 -18.90 4.85 -2.16
C LYS A 72 -19.49 6.11 -2.83
N ARG A 73 -19.31 6.22 -4.14
CA ARG A 73 -19.98 7.24 -4.97
C ARG A 73 -21.46 6.88 -5.04
N ASP A 74 -22.26 7.54 -4.20
CA ASP A 74 -23.72 7.41 -4.04
C ASP A 74 -24.23 5.98 -3.77
N ALA A 75 -24.68 5.75 -2.53
CA ALA A 75 -25.36 4.52 -2.13
C ALA A 75 -26.84 4.55 -2.58
#